data_AF-A0A0F9CV14-F1
#
_entry.id   AF-A0A0F9CV14-F1
#
_cell.length_a   1.000
_cell.length_b   1.000
_cell.length_c   1.000
_cell.angle_alpha   90.00
_cell.angle_beta   90.00
_cell.angle_gamma   90.00
#
_symmetry.space_group_name_H-M   'P 1'
#
loop_
_entity.id
_entity.type
_entity.pdbx_description
1 polymer ?
#
loop_
_entity_poly.entity_id
_entity_poly.type
_entity_poly.pdbx_seq_one_letter_code
_entity_poly.pdbx_strand_id
1 'polypeptide(L)'
;GEPIRTLKNAISAVLRNMYPPTFFPLSLHIMGNDANDMEPSTIATDYTAENSGTLATEATIVHGGAQSLKATAGAALSGASTGNISVTEGKQYYAAVTCSVKQGDDADFRVVNVQDSDAQIDDNATTDEPSWTDLVIPFTPPSGCEQVDIFMLGKASGDIAYWEDFQIWHNGDGIYPMPSWLTRPAQLLDVRGFPLGSGGPASDFDYRTHEQGSQPLSYKVESVDRRANQPFRLKVQATSTRPFIYALRPLVELSADTSNSVAEQDFVVRWAEKLIREPDKAAETLALLRAIAFQRVTTELPTRVGVQM
;
A
#
# COMPACT_ATOMS: atom_id res chain seq x y z
N GLY A 1 6.33 -13.42 36.36
CA GLY A 1 5.08 -12.96 35.74
C GLY A 1 5.13 -11.49 35.38
N GLU A 2 5.40 -10.62 36.36
CA GLU A 2 5.33 -9.16 36.19
C GLU A 2 6.46 -8.51 35.36
N PRO A 3 7.75 -8.91 35.48
CA PRO A 3 8.84 -8.26 34.74
C PRO A 3 8.76 -8.43 33.22
N ILE A 4 8.34 -9.61 32.76
CA ILE A 4 8.18 -9.90 31.32
C ILE A 4 7.07 -9.04 30.72
N ARG A 5 5.97 -8.82 31.45
CA ARG A 5 4.87 -7.96 31.00
C ARG A 5 5.31 -6.50 30.90
N THR A 6 6.08 -6.02 31.88
CA THR A 6 6.63 -4.65 31.87
C THR A 6 7.55 -4.42 30.67
N LEU A 7 8.41 -5.39 30.36
CA LEU A 7 9.29 -5.32 29.18
C LEU A 7 8.50 -5.29 27.86
N LYS A 8 7.51 -6.17 27.69
CA LYS A 8 6.64 -6.17 26.51
C LYS A 8 5.92 -4.83 26.33
N ASN A 9 5.36 -4.28 27.39
CA ASN A 9 4.70 -2.98 27.35
C ASN A 9 5.65 -1.84 26.97
N ALA A 10 6.89 -1.87 27.48
CA ALA A 10 7.91 -0.89 27.12
C ALA A 10 8.30 -0.99 25.63
N ILE A 11 8.53 -2.20 25.12
CA ILE A 11 8.82 -2.44 23.69
C ILE A 11 7.66 -1.93 22.82
N SER A 12 6.42 -2.31 23.12
CA SER A 12 5.22 -1.82 22.41
C SER A 12 5.07 -0.30 22.45
N ALA A 13 5.42 0.33 23.59
CA ALA A 13 5.41 1.79 23.69
C ALA A 13 6.48 2.44 22.81
N VAL A 14 7.68 1.86 22.73
CA VAL A 14 8.76 2.34 21.85
C VAL A 14 8.34 2.21 20.39
N LEU A 15 7.90 1.03 19.94
CA LEU A 15 7.52 0.77 18.56
C LEU A 15 6.45 1.75 18.05
N ARG A 16 5.38 1.96 18.81
CA ARG A 16 4.32 2.94 18.47
C ARG A 16 4.79 4.39 18.37
N ASN A 17 5.96 4.70 18.93
CA ASN A 17 6.54 6.05 18.92
C ASN A 17 7.75 6.15 17.98
N MET A 18 8.13 5.07 17.29
CA MET A 18 9.05 5.07 16.16
C MET A 18 8.25 5.29 14.88
N TYR A 19 8.74 6.19 14.02
CA TYR A 19 8.10 6.51 12.75
C TYR A 19 9.12 6.41 11.61
N PRO A 20 9.44 5.21 11.10
CA PRO A 20 10.22 5.10 9.88
C PRO A 20 9.46 5.71 8.68
N PRO A 21 10.18 6.23 7.68
CA PRO A 21 9.59 6.64 6.42
C PRO A 21 9.11 5.41 5.63
N THR A 22 7.97 5.52 4.97
CA THR A 22 7.43 4.50 4.07
C THR A 22 6.78 5.15 2.87
N PHE A 23 6.72 4.41 1.76
CA PHE A 23 5.76 4.70 0.70
C PHE A 23 4.42 4.06 1.03
N PHE A 24 3.35 4.67 0.54
CA PHE A 24 2.00 4.12 0.58
C PHE A 24 1.25 4.55 -0.69
N PRO A 25 0.59 3.61 -1.40
CA PRO A 25 -0.13 3.89 -2.62
C PRO A 25 -1.33 4.81 -2.34
N LEU A 26 -1.37 5.96 -3.02
CA LEU A 26 -2.41 6.94 -2.79
C LEU A 26 -3.66 6.58 -3.60
N SER A 27 -4.70 6.13 -2.92
CA SER A 27 -5.92 5.65 -3.55
C SER A 27 -7.19 6.39 -3.11
N LEU A 28 -8.17 6.46 -4.01
CA LEU A 28 -9.54 6.91 -3.71
C LEU A 28 -10.28 5.95 -2.78
N HIS A 29 -9.84 4.69 -2.72
CA HIS A 29 -10.38 3.65 -1.84
C HIS A 29 -9.28 3.13 -0.93
N ILE A 30 -9.47 3.27 0.37
CA ILE A 30 -8.58 2.70 1.38
C ILE A 30 -9.18 1.36 1.81
N MET A 31 -8.41 0.29 1.60
CA MET A 31 -8.80 -1.06 1.99
C MET A 31 -8.93 -1.18 3.52
N GLY A 32 -9.58 -2.24 3.97
CA GLY A 32 -9.62 -2.61 5.39
C GLY A 32 -8.21 -2.61 5.99
N ASN A 33 -8.07 -2.09 7.22
CA ASN A 33 -6.80 -1.96 7.94
C ASN A 33 -5.69 -1.20 7.17
N ASP A 34 -6.06 -0.32 6.23
CA ASP A 34 -5.13 0.38 5.33
C ASP A 34 -4.28 -0.59 4.49
N ALA A 35 -4.84 -1.73 4.06
CA ALA A 35 -4.12 -2.82 3.38
C ALA A 35 -3.80 -2.57 1.88
N ASN A 36 -3.77 -1.32 1.41
CA ASN A 36 -3.43 -1.02 0.03
C ASN A 36 -1.95 -1.34 -0.29
N ASP A 37 -1.04 -1.16 0.67
CA ASP A 37 0.38 -1.51 0.55
C ASP A 37 0.69 -2.96 0.95
N MET A 38 -0.34 -3.75 1.29
CA MET A 38 -0.22 -5.13 1.76
C MET A 38 0.59 -5.33 3.05
N GLU A 39 0.87 -4.29 3.84
CA GLU A 39 1.67 -4.41 5.06
C GLU A 39 0.93 -4.90 6.33
N PRO A 40 -0.40 -4.81 6.47
CA PRO A 40 -1.07 -5.35 7.65
C PRO A 40 -0.98 -6.88 7.74
N SER A 41 -0.69 -7.45 8.92
CA SER A 41 -0.68 -8.91 9.11
C SER A 41 -2.03 -9.59 8.85
N THR A 42 -3.10 -8.80 8.67
CA THR A 42 -4.47 -9.24 8.38
C THR A 42 -4.81 -9.25 6.89
N ILE A 43 -3.87 -8.93 6.00
CA ILE A 43 -4.15 -8.70 4.56
C ILE A 43 -4.96 -9.80 3.88
N ALA A 44 -4.77 -11.07 4.26
CA ALA A 44 -5.53 -12.19 3.70
C ALA A 44 -7.04 -12.13 3.99
N THR A 45 -7.44 -11.33 4.97
CA THR A 45 -8.84 -11.07 5.36
C THR A 45 -9.30 -9.65 5.05
N ASP A 46 -8.39 -8.77 4.60
CA ASP A 46 -8.70 -7.41 4.17
C ASP A 46 -9.16 -7.38 2.70
N TYR A 47 -8.93 -8.47 1.97
CA TYR A 47 -9.45 -8.75 0.62
C TYR A 47 -10.39 -9.97 0.67
N THR A 48 -11.28 -10.07 -0.30
CA THR A 48 -12.22 -11.20 -0.39
C THR A 48 -11.65 -12.29 -1.29
N ALA A 49 -11.74 -13.54 -0.86
CA ALA A 49 -11.32 -14.70 -1.65
C ALA A 49 -12.42 -15.07 -2.66
N GLU A 50 -12.08 -15.08 -3.95
CA GLU A 50 -13.02 -15.30 -5.05
C GLU A 50 -12.88 -16.67 -5.70
N ASN A 51 -13.99 -17.26 -6.14
CA ASN A 51 -14.04 -18.48 -6.94
C ASN A 51 -13.18 -19.64 -6.39
N SER A 52 -13.26 -19.90 -5.07
CA SER A 52 -12.45 -20.90 -4.35
C SER A 52 -10.95 -20.61 -4.26
N GLY A 53 -10.54 -19.39 -4.60
CA GLY A 53 -9.20 -18.88 -4.31
C GLY A 53 -8.89 -18.92 -2.81
N THR A 54 -7.60 -18.97 -2.49
CA THR A 54 -7.12 -18.88 -1.11
C THR A 54 -6.12 -17.74 -0.99
N LEU A 55 -6.23 -16.98 0.10
CA LEU A 55 -5.40 -15.81 0.37
C LEU A 55 -4.51 -16.07 1.57
N ALA A 56 -3.26 -15.63 1.49
CA ALA A 56 -2.29 -15.76 2.56
C ALA A 56 -1.32 -14.57 2.56
N THR A 57 -0.71 -14.33 3.71
CA THR A 57 0.44 -13.43 3.83
C THR A 57 1.71 -14.14 3.37
N GLU A 58 2.51 -13.50 2.52
CA GLU A 58 3.81 -14.00 2.07
C GLU A 58 4.92 -13.03 2.46
N ALA A 59 5.94 -13.53 3.16
CA ALA A 59 7.04 -12.71 3.68
C ALA A 59 8.37 -12.95 2.94
N THR A 60 8.39 -13.86 1.96
CA THR A 60 9.62 -14.21 1.22
C THR A 60 9.65 -13.68 -0.21
N ILE A 61 8.49 -13.49 -0.83
CA ILE A 61 8.34 -12.91 -2.16
C ILE A 61 7.62 -11.58 -1.98
N VAL A 62 8.41 -10.51 -1.98
CA VAL A 62 7.98 -9.15 -1.59
C VAL A 62 8.57 -8.16 -2.59
N HIS A 63 7.81 -7.14 -2.96
CA HIS A 63 8.24 -6.04 -3.82
C HIS A 63 8.81 -4.90 -2.97
N GLY A 64 8.01 -4.39 -2.05
CA GLY A 64 8.38 -3.38 -1.06
C GLY A 64 7.90 -3.77 0.34
N GLY A 65 8.45 -3.13 1.36
CA GLY A 65 8.01 -3.37 2.73
C GLY A 65 8.41 -4.75 3.28
N ALA A 66 7.50 -5.39 4.00
CA ALA A 66 7.73 -6.61 4.77
C ALA A 66 7.01 -7.85 4.22
N GLN A 67 5.96 -7.68 3.41
CA GLN A 67 5.12 -8.79 2.96
C GLN A 67 4.27 -8.43 1.73
N SER A 68 3.80 -9.45 1.02
CA SER A 68 2.84 -9.34 -0.08
C SER A 68 1.57 -10.14 0.18
N LEU A 69 0.51 -9.85 -0.57
CA LEU A 69 -0.69 -10.69 -0.61
C LEU A 69 -0.45 -11.83 -1.60
N LYS A 70 -0.45 -13.06 -1.10
CA LYS A 70 -0.42 -14.27 -1.93
C LYS A 70 -1.85 -14.74 -2.21
N ALA A 71 -2.20 -14.83 -3.48
CA ALA A 71 -3.41 -15.49 -3.95
C ALA A 71 -3.04 -16.82 -4.62
N THR A 72 -3.72 -17.90 -4.25
CA THR A 72 -3.62 -19.19 -4.93
C THR A 72 -4.97 -19.55 -5.52
N ALA A 73 -5.00 -19.74 -6.83
CA ALA A 73 -6.20 -20.01 -7.59
C ALA A 73 -6.71 -21.44 -7.31
N GLY A 74 -7.92 -21.57 -6.78
CA GLY A 74 -8.60 -22.86 -6.60
C GLY A 74 -9.29 -23.37 -7.88
N ALA A 75 -9.53 -22.47 -8.83
CA ALA A 75 -10.09 -22.72 -10.15
C ALA A 75 -9.55 -21.69 -11.15
N ALA A 76 -9.91 -21.80 -12.43
CA ALA A 76 -9.62 -20.73 -13.39
C ALA A 76 -10.29 -19.41 -12.95
N LEU A 77 -9.58 -18.29 -13.08
CA LEU A 77 -10.07 -16.96 -12.72
C LEU A 77 -10.53 -16.87 -11.25
N SER A 78 -9.66 -17.34 -10.35
CA SER A 78 -9.87 -17.28 -8.90
C SER A 78 -8.68 -16.63 -8.19
N GLY A 79 -8.93 -16.01 -7.04
CA GLY A 79 -7.93 -15.20 -6.36
C GLY A 79 -8.52 -14.24 -5.34
N ALA A 80 -8.14 -12.97 -5.40
CA ALA A 80 -8.61 -11.91 -4.51
C ALA A 80 -9.53 -10.91 -5.24
N SER A 81 -10.43 -10.28 -4.50
CA SER A 81 -11.18 -9.09 -4.91
C SER A 81 -11.15 -8.02 -3.83
N THR A 82 -11.36 -6.76 -4.24
CA THR A 82 -11.44 -5.61 -3.34
C THR A 82 -12.81 -5.44 -2.69
N GLY A 83 -13.85 -6.08 -3.26
CA GLY A 83 -15.25 -5.74 -3.01
C GLY A 83 -15.64 -4.42 -3.67
N ASN A 84 -16.84 -3.93 -3.35
CA ASN A 84 -17.44 -2.81 -4.07
C ASN A 84 -16.76 -1.47 -3.78
N ILE A 85 -16.21 -0.86 -4.82
CA ILE A 85 -15.65 0.49 -4.81
C ILE A 85 -16.60 1.43 -5.54
N SER A 86 -17.01 2.51 -4.88
CA SER A 86 -17.89 3.51 -5.50
C SER A 86 -17.15 4.32 -6.56
N VAL A 87 -17.78 4.47 -7.72
CA VAL A 87 -17.26 5.23 -8.85
C VAL A 87 -18.32 6.22 -9.36
N THR A 88 -18.01 6.94 -10.43
CA THR A 88 -18.94 7.86 -11.07
C THR A 88 -18.96 7.54 -12.55
N GLU A 89 -20.15 7.28 -13.08
CA GLU A 89 -20.41 7.07 -14.50
C GLU A 89 -19.70 8.12 -15.38
N GLY A 90 -19.07 7.65 -16.46
CA GLY A 90 -18.43 8.49 -17.47
C GLY A 90 -17.17 9.23 -17.03
N LYS A 91 -16.73 9.07 -15.77
CA LYS A 91 -15.46 9.65 -15.29
C LYS A 91 -14.32 8.67 -15.54
N GLN A 92 -13.18 9.17 -16.02
CA GLN A 92 -12.00 8.32 -16.25
C GLN A 92 -11.24 8.04 -14.93
N TYR A 93 -10.91 6.76 -14.74
CA TYR A 93 -10.14 6.23 -13.62
C TYR A 93 -8.94 5.41 -14.12
N TYR A 94 -8.07 5.09 -13.19
CA TYR A 94 -7.06 4.05 -13.31
C TYR A 94 -7.18 3.11 -12.13
N ALA A 95 -7.10 1.81 -12.36
CA ALA A 95 -6.84 0.80 -11.35
C ALA A 95 -5.42 0.27 -11.56
N ALA A 96 -4.68 0.04 -10.47
CA ALA A 96 -3.38 -0.57 -10.55
C ALA A 96 -3.05 -1.45 -9.36
N VAL A 97 -2.15 -2.39 -9.62
CA VAL A 97 -1.51 -3.25 -8.63
C VAL A 97 -0.13 -3.64 -9.19
N THR A 98 0.81 -3.95 -8.31
CA THR A 98 2.09 -4.55 -8.69
C THR A 98 2.01 -6.05 -8.45
N CYS A 99 2.37 -6.85 -9.45
CA CYS A 99 2.16 -8.30 -9.46
C CYS A 99 3.46 -9.04 -9.79
N SER A 100 3.68 -10.18 -9.15
CA SER A 100 4.68 -11.18 -9.52
C SER A 100 3.99 -12.54 -9.47
N VAL A 101 4.33 -13.44 -10.39
CA VAL A 101 3.83 -14.82 -10.37
C VAL A 101 4.95 -15.81 -10.15
N LYS A 102 4.61 -17.05 -9.80
CA LYS A 102 5.62 -18.12 -9.84
C LYS A 102 5.88 -18.51 -11.30
N GLN A 103 7.08 -19.00 -11.59
CA GLN A 103 7.39 -19.54 -12.91
C GLN A 103 6.38 -20.62 -13.32
N GLY A 104 5.72 -20.40 -14.46
CA GLY A 104 4.73 -21.30 -15.05
C GLY A 104 3.28 -21.03 -14.63
N ASP A 105 3.06 -20.01 -13.81
CA ASP A 105 1.73 -19.54 -13.39
C ASP A 105 1.42 -18.20 -14.10
N ASP A 106 0.13 -17.86 -14.25
CA ASP A 106 -0.29 -16.60 -14.87
C ASP A 106 -1.25 -15.83 -13.95
N ALA A 107 -1.24 -14.51 -14.07
CA ALA A 107 -2.14 -13.61 -13.36
C ALA A 107 -2.95 -12.72 -14.29
N ASP A 108 -4.11 -12.28 -13.79
CA ASP A 108 -5.10 -11.48 -14.49
C ASP A 108 -5.70 -10.45 -13.52
N PHE A 109 -5.60 -9.18 -13.89
CA PHE A 109 -6.11 -8.04 -13.14
C PHE A 109 -7.27 -7.42 -13.91
N ARG A 110 -8.42 -7.22 -13.23
CA ARG A 110 -9.68 -6.84 -13.90
C ARG A 110 -10.46 -5.78 -13.14
N VAL A 111 -11.23 -5.00 -13.90
CA VAL A 111 -12.25 -4.09 -13.38
C VAL A 111 -13.63 -4.56 -13.85
N VAL A 112 -14.50 -4.90 -12.90
CA VAL A 112 -15.82 -5.48 -13.18
C VAL A 112 -16.92 -4.54 -12.69
N ASN A 113 -17.96 -4.36 -13.50
CA ASN A 113 -19.15 -3.61 -13.10
C ASN A 113 -19.95 -4.43 -12.08
N VAL A 114 -20.17 -3.92 -10.87
CA VAL A 114 -20.95 -4.66 -9.86
C VAL A 114 -22.43 -4.78 -10.25
N GLN A 115 -22.97 -3.79 -10.96
CA GLN A 115 -24.38 -3.79 -11.38
C GLN A 115 -24.64 -4.70 -12.59
N ASP A 116 -23.59 -5.13 -13.28
CA ASP A 116 -23.64 -6.09 -14.38
C ASP A 116 -22.37 -6.94 -14.28
N SER A 117 -22.39 -7.91 -13.35
CA SER A 117 -21.20 -8.68 -12.96
C SER A 117 -20.59 -9.52 -14.09
N ASP A 118 -21.35 -9.73 -15.17
CA ASP A 118 -20.87 -10.41 -16.37
C ASP A 118 -20.22 -9.43 -17.37
N ALA A 119 -20.36 -8.11 -17.15
CA ALA A 119 -19.76 -7.05 -17.95
C ALA A 119 -18.48 -6.51 -17.31
N GLN A 120 -17.37 -7.08 -17.75
CA GLN A 120 -16.06 -6.45 -17.60
C GLN A 120 -16.08 -5.05 -18.26
N ILE A 121 -15.57 -4.03 -17.58
CA ILE A 121 -15.70 -2.64 -18.04
C ILE A 121 -14.72 -2.32 -19.18
N ASP A 122 -13.51 -2.85 -19.12
CA ASP A 122 -12.43 -2.64 -20.10
C ASP A 122 -11.51 -3.88 -20.14
N ASP A 123 -10.53 -3.92 -21.06
CA ASP A 123 -9.56 -5.01 -21.19
C ASP A 123 -8.79 -5.30 -19.88
N ASN A 124 -8.37 -6.56 -19.71
CA ASN A 124 -7.61 -6.99 -18.54
C ASN A 124 -6.13 -6.69 -18.69
N ALA A 125 -5.46 -6.52 -17.55
CA ALA A 125 -4.01 -6.52 -17.50
C ALA A 125 -3.51 -7.89 -17.07
N THR A 126 -2.61 -8.50 -17.83
CA THR A 126 -2.14 -9.86 -17.53
C THR A 126 -0.63 -9.95 -17.43
N THR A 127 -0.14 -10.95 -16.69
CA THR A 127 1.29 -11.20 -16.58
C THR A 127 1.56 -12.66 -16.26
N ASP A 128 2.59 -13.22 -16.88
CA ASP A 128 3.18 -14.53 -16.59
C ASP A 128 4.60 -14.37 -16.00
N GLU A 129 4.97 -13.13 -15.63
CA GLU A 129 6.33 -12.79 -15.29
C GLU A 129 6.67 -13.00 -13.81
N PRO A 130 7.76 -13.74 -13.51
CA PRO A 130 8.24 -13.87 -12.15
C PRO A 130 8.80 -12.56 -11.56
N SER A 131 9.18 -11.61 -12.41
CA SER A 131 9.57 -10.27 -11.96
C SER A 131 8.33 -9.43 -11.66
N TRP A 132 8.45 -8.59 -10.63
CA TRP A 132 7.43 -7.60 -10.30
C TRP A 132 7.10 -6.68 -11.49
N THR A 133 5.83 -6.68 -11.85
CA THR A 133 5.27 -5.99 -13.02
C THR A 133 4.09 -5.14 -12.56
N ASP A 134 4.04 -3.90 -13.01
CA ASP A 134 2.93 -3.00 -12.74
C ASP A 134 1.80 -3.26 -13.73
N LEU A 135 0.63 -3.64 -13.21
CA LEU A 135 -0.60 -3.82 -13.98
C LEU A 135 -1.45 -2.58 -13.80
N VAL A 136 -1.73 -1.83 -14.87
CA VAL A 136 -2.35 -0.50 -14.79
C VAL A 136 -3.43 -0.32 -15.85
N ILE A 137 -4.70 -0.47 -15.45
CA ILE A 137 -5.85 -0.41 -16.35
C ILE A 137 -6.47 0.99 -16.30
N PRO A 138 -6.39 1.79 -17.37
CA PRO A 138 -7.28 2.94 -17.52
C PRO A 138 -8.70 2.44 -17.80
N PHE A 139 -9.71 2.97 -17.10
CA PHE A 139 -11.10 2.58 -17.34
C PHE A 139 -12.09 3.72 -17.20
N THR A 140 -13.26 3.58 -17.81
CA THR A 140 -14.38 4.53 -17.66
C THR A 140 -15.67 3.77 -17.33
N PRO A 141 -16.26 3.95 -16.12
CA PRO A 141 -17.50 3.29 -15.75
C PRO A 141 -18.61 3.58 -16.77
N PRO A 142 -19.27 2.54 -17.32
CA PRO A 142 -20.32 2.69 -18.32
C PRO A 142 -21.60 3.25 -17.71
N SER A 143 -22.61 3.46 -18.56
CA SER A 143 -23.87 4.02 -18.09
C SER A 143 -24.58 3.14 -17.08
N GLY A 144 -25.01 3.72 -15.95
CA GLY A 144 -25.61 3.00 -14.84
C GLY A 144 -24.62 2.27 -13.91
N CYS A 145 -23.30 2.41 -14.13
CA CYS A 145 -22.29 1.86 -13.22
C CYS A 145 -21.97 2.84 -12.09
N GLU A 146 -22.34 2.46 -10.87
CA GLU A 146 -22.09 3.24 -9.65
C GLU A 146 -21.00 2.59 -8.78
N GLN A 147 -20.72 1.30 -9.00
CA GLN A 147 -19.72 0.56 -8.26
C GLN A 147 -18.94 -0.38 -9.18
N VAL A 148 -17.64 -0.51 -8.91
CA VAL A 148 -16.78 -1.51 -9.52
C VAL A 148 -16.22 -2.44 -8.46
N ASP A 149 -15.87 -3.65 -8.84
CA ASP A 149 -15.00 -4.51 -8.05
C ASP A 149 -13.73 -4.79 -8.87
N ILE A 150 -12.61 -4.88 -8.18
CA ILE A 150 -11.30 -5.08 -8.77
C ILE A 150 -10.82 -6.48 -8.40
N PHE A 151 -10.57 -7.29 -9.42
CA PHE A 151 -10.16 -8.67 -9.25
C PHE A 151 -8.66 -8.84 -9.52
N MET A 152 -8.02 -9.65 -8.69
CA MET A 152 -6.61 -10.04 -8.73
C MET A 152 -6.53 -11.57 -8.75
N LEU A 153 -6.48 -12.15 -9.95
CA LEU A 153 -6.80 -13.55 -10.20
C LEU A 153 -5.63 -14.32 -10.78
N GLY A 154 -5.55 -15.62 -10.49
CA GLY A 154 -4.79 -16.56 -11.31
C GLY A 154 -5.62 -17.02 -12.53
N LYS A 155 -4.98 -17.27 -13.67
CA LYS A 155 -5.72 -17.66 -14.90
C LYS A 155 -6.20 -19.10 -14.86
N ALA A 156 -5.41 -20.01 -14.32
CA ALA A 156 -5.70 -21.43 -14.21
C ALA A 156 -5.72 -21.92 -12.75
N SER A 157 -6.30 -23.10 -12.55
CA SER A 157 -6.32 -23.74 -11.24
C SER A 157 -4.88 -24.09 -10.81
N GLY A 158 -4.52 -23.67 -9.61
CA GLY A 158 -3.20 -23.89 -9.02
C GLY A 158 -2.22 -22.72 -9.20
N ASP A 159 -2.55 -21.75 -10.05
CA ASP A 159 -1.71 -20.57 -10.28
C ASP A 159 -1.55 -19.76 -8.98
N ILE A 160 -0.33 -19.27 -8.76
CA ILE A 160 0.03 -18.46 -7.60
C ILE A 160 0.51 -17.09 -8.07
N ALA A 161 -0.15 -16.05 -7.56
CA ALA A 161 0.20 -14.66 -7.77
C ALA A 161 0.45 -13.94 -6.44
N TYR A 162 1.40 -13.02 -6.46
CA TYR A 162 1.80 -12.16 -5.35
C TYR A 162 1.47 -10.71 -5.74
N TRP A 163 0.75 -10.01 -4.88
CA TRP A 163 0.20 -8.69 -5.15
C TRP A 163 0.68 -7.67 -4.13
N GLU A 164 0.97 -6.46 -4.57
CA GLU A 164 1.33 -5.29 -3.76
C GLU A 164 0.81 -3.97 -4.36
N ASP A 165 0.79 -2.91 -3.53
CA ASP A 165 0.52 -1.53 -3.94
C ASP A 165 -0.78 -1.32 -4.75
N PHE A 166 -1.90 -1.87 -4.25
CA PHE A 166 -3.22 -1.68 -4.86
C PHE A 166 -3.69 -0.23 -4.76
N GLN A 167 -4.15 0.31 -5.88
CA GLN A 167 -4.69 1.66 -5.95
C GLN A 167 -5.69 1.84 -7.09
N ILE A 168 -6.74 2.61 -6.78
CA ILE A 168 -7.60 3.27 -7.75
C ILE A 168 -7.45 4.80 -7.64
N TRP A 169 -7.32 5.50 -8.76
CA TRP A 169 -7.25 6.97 -8.81
C TRP A 169 -7.95 7.57 -10.04
N HIS A 170 -8.21 8.88 -10.02
CA HIS A 170 -8.82 9.57 -11.16
C HIS A 170 -7.75 10.05 -12.15
N ASN A 171 -8.10 10.17 -13.42
CA ASN A 171 -7.32 11.01 -14.32
C ASN A 171 -7.52 12.50 -13.93
N GLY A 172 -6.43 13.20 -13.64
CA GLY A 172 -6.46 14.62 -13.26
C GLY A 172 -6.42 14.88 -11.75
N ASP A 173 -6.92 16.04 -11.35
CA ASP A 173 -6.93 16.47 -9.94
C ASP A 173 -7.83 15.56 -9.09
N GLY A 174 -7.28 15.06 -7.97
CA GLY A 174 -8.01 14.19 -7.06
C GLY A 174 -7.90 14.65 -5.61
N ILE A 175 -8.97 14.42 -4.83
CA ILE A 175 -8.94 14.55 -3.37
C ILE A 175 -8.96 13.14 -2.81
N TYR A 176 -7.90 12.78 -2.10
CA TYR A 176 -7.67 11.44 -1.61
C TYR A 176 -7.90 11.37 -0.10
N PRO A 177 -8.59 10.32 0.40
CA PRO A 177 -8.53 9.97 1.81
C PRO A 177 -7.11 9.56 2.20
N MET A 178 -6.74 9.79 3.45
CA MET A 178 -5.46 9.33 4.00
C MET A 178 -5.66 8.03 4.77
N PRO A 179 -4.65 7.15 4.82
CA PRO A 179 -4.71 5.96 5.66
C PRO A 179 -4.81 6.34 7.14
N SER A 180 -5.44 5.47 7.95
CA SER A 180 -5.77 5.75 9.35
C SER A 180 -4.56 6.02 10.23
N TRP A 181 -3.39 5.46 9.88
CA TRP A 181 -2.13 5.70 10.58
C TRP A 181 -1.52 7.09 10.32
N LEU A 182 -1.96 7.80 9.26
CA LEU A 182 -1.51 9.14 8.92
C LEU A 182 -2.41 10.19 9.58
N THR A 183 -2.14 10.44 10.86
CA THR A 183 -3.02 11.28 11.70
C THR A 183 -2.69 12.77 11.66
N ARG A 184 -1.51 13.15 11.15
CA ARG A 184 -1.02 14.53 11.17
C ARG A 184 -0.37 14.89 9.84
N PRO A 185 -0.60 16.11 9.31
CA PRO A 185 0.10 16.59 8.13
C PRO A 185 1.63 16.56 8.26
N ALA A 186 2.17 16.74 9.47
CA ALA A 186 3.61 16.65 9.73
C ALA A 186 4.21 15.24 9.54
N GLN A 187 3.38 14.19 9.44
CA GLN A 187 3.85 12.86 9.06
C GLN A 187 4.09 12.74 7.54
N LEU A 188 3.44 13.59 6.73
CA LEU A 188 3.64 13.61 5.29
C LEU A 188 4.96 14.30 4.98
N LEU A 189 5.87 13.58 4.33
CA LEU A 189 7.16 14.11 3.88
C LEU A 189 7.07 14.59 2.43
N ASP A 190 6.42 13.81 1.57
CA ASP A 190 6.26 14.14 0.15
C ASP A 190 5.13 13.36 -0.52
N VAL A 191 4.80 13.74 -1.76
CA VAL A 191 3.91 13.00 -2.66
C VAL A 191 4.65 12.78 -3.97
N ARG A 192 4.70 11.53 -4.41
CA ARG A 192 5.52 11.09 -5.54
C ARG A 192 4.67 10.38 -6.57
N GLY A 193 4.99 10.57 -7.83
CA GLY A 193 4.46 9.83 -8.96
C GLY A 193 5.49 8.82 -9.42
N PHE A 194 5.05 7.60 -9.65
CA PHE A 194 5.85 6.55 -10.27
C PHE A 194 5.39 6.40 -11.72
N PRO A 195 6.18 6.88 -12.70
CA PRO A 195 5.85 6.73 -14.11
C PRO A 195 5.85 5.27 -14.54
N LEU A 196 4.97 4.93 -15.48
CA LEU A 196 4.92 3.59 -16.06
C LEU A 196 6.22 3.29 -16.82
N GLY A 197 6.74 2.08 -16.69
CA GLY A 197 7.86 1.62 -17.50
C GLY A 197 7.48 1.37 -18.96
N SER A 198 8.40 0.76 -19.69
CA SER A 198 8.10 0.16 -20.98
C SER A 198 7.08 -0.96 -20.84
N GLY A 199 6.29 -1.16 -21.89
CA GLY A 199 5.30 -2.24 -21.96
C GLY A 199 5.95 -3.59 -21.69
N GLY A 200 5.27 -4.40 -20.89
CA GLY A 200 5.70 -5.73 -20.56
C GLY A 200 5.44 -6.71 -21.72
N PRO A 201 5.78 -7.99 -21.50
CA PRO A 201 5.73 -9.04 -22.53
C PRO A 201 4.33 -9.30 -23.09
N ALA A 202 3.29 -9.14 -22.26
CA ALA A 202 1.90 -9.34 -22.69
C ALA A 202 1.38 -8.14 -23.49
N SER A 203 1.97 -6.95 -23.29
CA SER A 203 1.63 -5.68 -23.95
C SER A 203 0.15 -5.29 -23.80
N ASP A 204 -0.49 -5.77 -22.75
CA ASP A 204 -1.91 -5.59 -22.41
C ASP A 204 -2.03 -4.83 -21.08
N PHE A 205 -1.45 -3.63 -20.99
CA PHE A 205 -1.42 -2.82 -19.76
C PHE A 205 -0.54 -3.38 -18.63
N ASP A 206 0.41 -4.23 -18.98
CA ASP A 206 1.54 -4.62 -18.15
C ASP A 206 2.75 -3.70 -18.39
N TYR A 207 3.43 -3.30 -17.32
CA TYR A 207 4.55 -2.37 -17.39
C TYR A 207 5.70 -2.82 -16.50
N ARG A 208 6.93 -2.71 -17.00
CA ARG A 208 8.12 -3.01 -16.21
C ARG A 208 8.24 -2.02 -15.04
N THR A 209 8.32 -2.55 -13.83
CA THR A 209 8.38 -1.74 -12.61
C THR A 209 9.72 -1.02 -12.47
N HIS A 210 9.72 0.21 -11.93
CA HIS A 210 10.92 0.99 -11.60
C HIS A 210 11.91 1.30 -12.73
N GLU A 211 11.52 1.18 -14.01
CA GLU A 211 12.40 1.62 -15.11
C GLU A 211 12.64 3.14 -15.12
N GLN A 212 11.69 3.89 -14.56
CA GLN A 212 11.77 5.33 -14.41
C GLN A 212 11.87 5.70 -12.92
N GLY A 213 12.66 6.73 -12.62
CA GLY A 213 12.75 7.27 -11.27
C GLY A 213 11.43 7.94 -10.85
N SER A 214 11.13 7.91 -9.54
CA SER A 214 9.99 8.65 -9.00
C SER A 214 10.16 10.17 -9.19
N GLN A 215 9.04 10.86 -9.37
CA GLN A 215 9.00 12.32 -9.56
C GLN A 215 8.07 12.98 -8.53
N PRO A 216 8.39 14.18 -8.02
CA PRO A 216 7.51 14.90 -7.10
C PRO A 216 6.20 15.29 -7.79
N LEU A 217 5.09 15.17 -7.07
CA LEU A 217 3.77 15.64 -7.51
C LEU A 217 3.39 16.92 -6.76
N SER A 218 2.59 17.76 -7.40
CA SER A 218 2.04 18.95 -6.74
C SER A 218 0.84 18.56 -5.88
N TYR A 219 0.86 18.97 -4.61
CA TYR A 219 -0.21 18.66 -3.67
C TYR A 219 -0.49 19.78 -2.68
N LYS A 220 -1.66 19.73 -2.05
CA LYS A 220 -2.02 20.54 -0.89
C LYS A 220 -2.91 19.77 0.08
N VAL A 221 -2.80 20.09 1.37
CA VAL A 221 -3.77 19.62 2.37
C VAL A 221 -5.08 20.38 2.16
N GLU A 222 -6.13 19.66 1.78
CA GLU A 222 -7.41 20.27 1.40
C GLU A 222 -8.29 20.56 2.63
N SER A 223 -8.32 19.62 3.58
CA SER A 223 -9.11 19.73 4.80
C SER A 223 -8.47 18.96 5.92
N VAL A 224 -8.67 19.42 7.17
CA VAL A 224 -8.19 18.75 8.39
C VAL A 224 -9.34 18.75 9.41
N ASP A 225 -9.81 17.57 9.80
CA ASP A 225 -10.67 17.36 10.98
C ASP A 225 -10.04 16.29 11.87
N ARG A 226 -9.45 16.72 12.98
CA ARG A 226 -8.74 15.83 13.93
C ARG A 226 -9.65 14.82 14.64
N ARG A 227 -10.98 14.94 14.51
CA ARG A 227 -11.94 14.00 15.11
C ARG A 227 -12.39 12.93 14.12
N ALA A 228 -12.14 13.12 12.83
CA ALA A 228 -12.51 12.16 11.80
C ALA A 228 -11.60 10.93 11.87
N ASN A 229 -12.14 9.77 11.47
CA ASN A 229 -11.36 8.53 11.35
C ASN A 229 -10.19 8.68 10.36
N GLN A 230 -10.35 9.53 9.35
CA GLN A 230 -9.31 9.96 8.42
C GLN A 230 -9.11 11.47 8.60
N PRO A 231 -8.08 11.89 9.36
CA PRO A 231 -8.06 13.25 9.92
C PRO A 231 -7.83 14.36 8.91
N PHE A 232 -7.36 14.06 7.72
CA PHE A 232 -7.19 15.05 6.66
C PHE A 232 -7.31 14.41 5.27
N ARG A 233 -7.54 15.27 4.28
CA ARG A 233 -7.58 14.89 2.87
C ARG A 233 -6.52 15.64 2.09
N LEU A 234 -5.95 14.96 1.11
CA LEU A 234 -4.90 15.49 0.27
C LEU A 234 -5.45 15.76 -1.13
N LYS A 235 -5.34 17.00 -1.61
CA LYS A 235 -5.56 17.28 -3.02
C LYS A 235 -4.24 17.11 -3.76
N VAL A 236 -4.19 16.21 -4.74
CA VAL A 236 -3.04 16.01 -5.63
C VAL A 236 -3.43 16.46 -7.02
N GLN A 237 -2.55 17.23 -7.66
CA GLN A 237 -2.80 17.78 -9.00
C GLN A 237 -2.44 16.79 -10.10
N ALA A 238 -3.22 16.85 -11.18
CA ALA A 238 -3.22 16.00 -12.36
C ALA A 238 -1.98 15.11 -12.58
N THR A 239 -2.17 13.80 -12.44
CA THR A 239 -1.13 12.80 -12.67
C THR A 239 -1.68 11.62 -13.47
N SER A 240 -1.06 11.34 -14.62
CA SER A 240 -1.17 10.05 -15.31
C SER A 240 -0.24 8.99 -14.70
N THR A 241 0.65 9.39 -13.79
CA THR A 241 1.56 8.50 -13.06
C THR A 241 0.93 8.00 -11.78
N ARG A 242 1.36 6.81 -11.32
CA ARG A 242 0.85 6.18 -10.10
C ARG A 242 1.21 7.03 -8.88
N PRO A 243 0.24 7.60 -8.13
CA PRO A 243 0.54 8.48 -7.02
C PRO A 243 0.80 7.70 -5.73
N PHE A 244 1.82 8.08 -4.98
CA PHE A 244 2.19 7.55 -3.67
C PHE A 244 2.43 8.70 -2.70
N ILE A 245 2.14 8.48 -1.43
CA ILE A 245 2.64 9.34 -0.35
C ILE A 245 3.96 8.77 0.18
N TYR A 246 4.89 9.65 0.51
CA TYR A 246 6.06 9.32 1.31
C TYR A 246 5.86 9.92 2.69
N ALA A 247 5.74 9.07 3.71
CA ALA A 247 5.29 9.51 5.02
C ALA A 247 5.89 8.69 6.18
N LEU A 248 5.82 9.27 7.35
CA LEU A 248 6.24 8.71 8.63
C LEU A 248 5.12 7.83 9.19
N ARG A 249 5.29 6.50 9.13
CA ARG A 249 4.32 5.52 9.63
C ARG A 249 4.77 4.94 10.99
N PRO A 250 3.90 4.92 12.02
CA PRO A 250 4.24 4.29 13.29
C PRO A 250 4.42 2.78 13.12
N LEU A 251 5.36 2.18 13.84
CA LEU A 251 5.50 0.72 13.85
C LEU A 251 4.40 0.05 14.69
N VAL A 252 4.01 -1.14 14.25
CA VAL A 252 3.01 -1.98 14.92
C VAL A 252 3.62 -2.64 16.16
N GLU A 253 2.80 -2.87 17.17
CA GLU A 253 3.19 -3.63 18.35
C GLU A 253 3.42 -5.12 18.01
N LEU A 254 4.31 -5.77 18.74
CA LEU A 254 4.51 -7.21 18.61
C LEU A 254 3.29 -7.96 19.17
N SER A 255 2.65 -8.78 18.35
CA SER A 255 1.46 -9.56 18.73
C SER A 255 1.78 -10.87 19.47
N ALA A 256 3.01 -11.37 19.32
CA ALA A 256 3.51 -12.60 19.94
C ALA A 256 5.04 -12.54 20.13
N ASP A 257 5.61 -13.49 20.87
CA ASP A 257 7.06 -13.59 21.10
C ASP A 257 7.85 -13.97 19.84
N THR A 258 7.17 -14.47 18.81
CA THR A 258 7.72 -14.80 17.50
C THR A 258 7.39 -13.75 16.45
N SER A 259 6.80 -12.61 16.83
CA SER A 259 6.51 -11.53 15.89
C SER A 259 7.80 -10.88 15.39
N ASN A 260 7.84 -10.59 14.10
CA ASN A 260 8.92 -9.84 13.49
C ASN A 260 8.62 -8.34 13.51
N SER A 261 9.66 -7.52 13.42
CA SER A 261 9.56 -6.07 13.23
C SER A 261 10.74 -5.59 12.40
N VAL A 262 10.51 -4.56 11.59
CA VAL A 262 11.57 -3.88 10.84
C VAL A 262 12.36 -2.89 11.70
N ALA A 263 12.01 -2.74 12.98
CA ALA A 263 12.72 -1.87 13.91
C ALA A 263 14.16 -2.32 14.14
N GLU A 264 15.08 -1.36 14.22
CA GLU A 264 16.46 -1.61 14.64
C GLU A 264 16.49 -2.09 16.09
N GLN A 265 17.02 -3.30 16.31
CA GLN A 265 16.90 -4.01 17.58
C GLN A 265 17.59 -3.27 18.72
N ASP A 266 18.80 -2.74 18.52
CA ASP A 266 19.55 -2.07 19.58
C ASP A 266 18.85 -0.76 19.99
N PHE A 267 18.28 -0.04 19.02
CA PHE A 267 17.46 1.13 19.29
C PHE A 267 16.24 0.79 20.15
N VAL A 268 15.50 -0.26 19.78
CA VAL A 268 14.31 -0.69 20.56
C VAL A 268 14.71 -1.09 21.97
N VAL A 269 15.74 -1.92 22.13
CA VAL A 269 16.23 -2.39 23.43
C VAL A 269 16.66 -1.20 24.30
N ARG A 270 17.44 -0.27 23.75
CA ARG A 270 17.94 0.90 24.48
C ARG A 270 16.81 1.79 24.99
N TRP A 271 15.80 2.07 24.18
CA TRP A 271 14.67 2.90 24.61
C TRP A 271 13.74 2.15 25.57
N ALA A 272 13.53 0.85 25.37
CA ALA A 272 12.74 0.03 26.27
C ALA A 272 13.39 -0.06 27.65
N GLU A 273 14.71 -0.28 27.72
CA GLU A 273 15.48 -0.26 28.97
C GLU A 273 15.32 1.09 29.69
N LYS A 274 15.43 2.20 28.95
CA LYS A 274 15.25 3.55 29.52
C LYS A 274 13.86 3.73 30.14
N LEU A 275 12.79 3.28 29.46
CA LEU A 275 11.42 3.35 29.99
C LEU A 275 11.24 2.51 31.26
N ILE A 276 11.91 1.36 31.35
CA ILE A 276 11.86 0.49 32.53
C ILE A 276 12.64 1.12 33.70
N ARG A 277 13.78 1.75 33.42
CA ARG A 277 14.65 2.37 34.43
C ARG A 277 14.09 3.68 34.97
N GLU A 278 13.42 4.46 34.11
CA GLU A 278 12.89 5.80 34.42
C GLU A 278 11.38 5.91 34.11
N PRO A 279 10.51 5.13 34.79
CA PRO A 279 9.08 5.10 34.50
C PRO A 279 8.40 6.47 34.69
N ASP A 280 8.85 7.26 35.66
CA ASP A 280 8.32 8.60 35.93
C ASP A 280 8.57 9.60 34.78
N LYS A 281 9.54 9.29 33.89
CA LYS A 281 9.87 10.10 32.70
C LYS A 281 9.42 9.46 31.40
N ALA A 282 8.54 8.47 31.44
CA ALA A 282 8.08 7.76 30.25
C ALA A 282 7.47 8.73 29.20
N ALA A 283 6.65 9.69 29.65
CA ALA A 283 6.02 10.66 28.75
C ALA A 283 7.03 11.54 28.00
N GLU A 284 8.04 12.05 28.71
CA GLU A 284 9.13 12.85 28.14
C GLU A 284 9.99 12.02 27.18
N THR A 285 10.33 10.81 27.58
CA THR A 285 11.13 9.86 26.79
C THR A 285 10.44 9.54 25.46
N LEU A 286 9.15 9.22 25.48
CA LEU A 286 8.37 8.95 24.28
C LEU A 286 8.15 10.23 23.43
N ALA A 287 8.03 11.40 24.06
CA ALA A 287 7.96 12.67 23.33
C ALA A 287 9.26 12.97 22.58
N LEU A 288 10.41 12.73 23.21
CA LEU A 288 11.73 12.86 22.56
C LEU A 288 11.87 11.89 21.39
N LEU A 289 11.47 10.63 21.58
CA LEU A 289 11.50 9.62 20.53
C LEU A 289 10.70 10.05 19.30
N ARG A 290 9.49 10.57 19.50
CA ARG A 290 8.68 11.17 18.41
C ARG A 290 9.38 12.36 17.79
N ALA A 291 9.89 13.28 18.59
CA ALA A 291 10.55 14.49 18.11
C ALA A 291 11.73 14.18 17.17
N ILE A 292 12.50 13.13 17.45
CA ILE A 292 13.60 12.68 16.57
C ILE A 292 13.10 12.36 15.15
N ALA A 293 11.94 11.72 15.02
CA ALA A 293 11.37 11.40 13.70
C ALA A 293 10.87 12.66 12.97
N PHE A 294 10.18 13.57 13.68
CA PHE A 294 9.61 14.79 13.09
C PHE A 294 10.60 15.94 12.89
N GLN A 295 11.79 15.89 13.49
CA GLN A 295 12.86 16.89 13.31
C GLN A 295 13.76 16.60 12.11
N ARG A 296 13.65 15.43 11.48
CA ARG A 296 14.35 15.14 10.23
C ARG A 296 13.73 15.98 9.10
N VAL A 297 14.28 17.16 8.88
CA VAL A 297 14.20 17.80 7.57
C VAL A 297 14.85 16.82 6.60
N THR A 298 14.08 16.22 5.69
CA THR A 298 14.59 15.31 4.66
C THR A 298 15.54 16.09 3.73
N THR A 299 16.83 16.13 4.08
CA THR A 299 17.90 16.71 3.25
C THR A 299 18.60 15.69 2.36
N GLU A 300 18.25 14.40 2.44
CA GLU A 300 18.82 13.37 1.58
C GLU A 300 17.82 12.96 0.50
N LEU A 301 17.76 13.79 -0.54
CA LEU A 301 17.34 13.35 -1.87
C LEU A 301 18.55 12.67 -2.52
N PRO A 302 18.46 11.42 -3.02
CA PRO A 302 19.49 10.90 -3.90
C PRO A 302 19.64 11.84 -5.10
N THR A 303 20.89 12.31 -5.24
CA THR A 303 21.40 13.25 -6.23
C THR A 303 21.01 12.93 -7.67
N ARG A 304 20.77 14.00 -8.44
CA ARG A 304 20.74 14.05 -9.92
C ARG A 304 21.73 13.05 -10.53
N VAL A 305 21.23 12.12 -11.33
CA VAL A 305 22.04 11.55 -12.42
C VAL A 305 22.11 12.61 -13.51
N GLY A 306 23.31 13.14 -13.74
CA GLY A 306 23.56 14.09 -14.80
C GLY A 306 23.29 13.46 -16.16
N VAL A 307 22.49 14.15 -16.98
CA VAL A 307 22.45 13.89 -18.42
C VAL A 307 23.81 14.31 -18.99
N GLN A 308 24.57 13.37 -19.54
CA GLN A 308 25.59 13.70 -20.52
C GLN A 308 24.93 13.79 -21.91
N MET A 309 25.38 14.80 -22.65
CA MET A 309 24.85 15.30 -23.93
C MET A 309 24.65 14.24 -25.00
#